data_AF-A0A963B6J9-F1
#
_entry.id   AF-A0A963B6J9-F1
#
_cell.length_a   1.000
_cell.length_b   1.000
_cell.length_c   1.000
_cell.angle_alpha   90.00
_cell.angle_beta   90.00
_cell.angle_gamma   90.00
#
_symmetry.space_group_name_H-M   'P 1'
#
loop_
_entity.id
_entity.type
_entity.pdbx_description
1 polymer ?
#
loop_
_entity_poly.entity_id
_entity_poly.type
_entity_poly.pdbx_seq_one_letter_code
_entity_poly.pdbx_strand_id
1 'polypeptide(L)'
;MMKKSGKPPHKNPCRNGQSGYRAAKRCAGFSLLELAIAMAVLVLMTAIAIPTYNGYIKEGELQSIIREMQGIELLVKNFYLDNDRYPETLAEVDGNINDPWGNPYQYLAIEGGGKEAENDARKDHNLHPINSDFDLYSSGA
;
A
#
# COMPACT_ATOMS: atom_id res chain seq x y z
N MET A 1 11.20 -95.37 -41.80
CA MET A 1 10.06 -95.51 -40.87
C MET A 1 9.44 -94.13 -40.65
N MET A 2 8.11 -94.02 -40.76
CA MET A 2 7.19 -92.91 -40.36
C MET A 2 7.56 -91.46 -40.72
N LYS A 3 6.96 -90.86 -41.76
CA LYS A 3 5.65 -90.14 -41.79
C LYS A 3 5.50 -89.02 -40.74
N LYS A 4 5.34 -87.77 -41.23
CA LYS A 4 4.17 -86.87 -41.08
C LYS A 4 4.57 -85.46 -41.56
N SER A 5 4.14 -85.00 -42.74
CA SER A 5 2.82 -84.41 -43.07
C SER A 5 2.58 -83.00 -42.46
N GLY A 6 2.52 -81.98 -43.31
CA GLY A 6 2.01 -80.64 -42.97
C GLY A 6 1.81 -79.77 -44.22
N LYS A 7 0.56 -79.37 -44.50
CA LYS A 7 0.01 -78.74 -45.72
C LYS A 7 0.52 -77.32 -46.06
N PRO A 8 0.37 -76.86 -47.33
CA PRO A 8 0.55 -75.46 -47.81
C PRO A 8 -0.79 -74.68 -47.73
N PRO A 9 -1.01 -73.54 -48.41
CA PRO A 9 -0.29 -72.25 -48.53
C PRO A 9 -1.18 -71.08 -48.03
N HIS A 10 -0.68 -69.86 -47.83
CA HIS A 10 -1.42 -68.63 -48.14
C HIS A 10 -0.52 -67.40 -48.07
N LYS A 11 -0.33 -66.72 -49.20
CA LYS A 11 0.10 -65.32 -49.22
C LYS A 11 -1.13 -64.44 -48.97
N ASN A 12 -0.91 -63.31 -48.33
CA ASN A 12 -1.76 -62.10 -48.24
C ASN A 12 -2.50 -61.96 -46.90
N PRO A 13 -2.75 -60.73 -46.40
CA PRO A 13 -2.75 -59.48 -47.16
C PRO A 13 -1.92 -58.34 -46.56
N CYS A 14 -1.66 -57.33 -47.38
CA CYS A 14 -1.44 -55.96 -46.95
C CYS A 14 -2.44 -55.63 -45.83
N ARG A 15 -1.96 -55.38 -44.61
CA ARG A 15 -2.82 -55.01 -43.50
C ARG A 15 -2.67 -53.52 -43.21
N ASN A 16 -3.77 -52.83 -43.47
CA ASN A 16 -4.21 -51.55 -42.95
C ASN A 16 -3.32 -50.33 -43.21
N GLY A 17 -3.84 -49.50 -44.11
CA GLY A 17 -3.84 -48.07 -43.87
C GLY A 17 -4.42 -47.78 -42.49
N GLN A 18 -3.58 -47.24 -41.62
CA GLN A 18 -4.04 -46.27 -40.65
C GLN A 18 -3.40 -44.96 -41.05
N SER A 19 -4.15 -44.24 -41.90
CA SER A 19 -4.06 -42.79 -41.99
C SER A 19 -4.19 -42.27 -40.56
N GLY A 20 -3.05 -42.06 -39.90
CA GLY A 20 -2.99 -41.31 -38.67
C GLY A 20 -3.40 -39.90 -39.03
N TYR A 21 -4.68 -39.58 -38.87
CA TYR A 21 -5.10 -38.20 -38.70
C TYR A 21 -4.30 -37.69 -37.51
N ARG A 22 -3.16 -37.04 -37.78
CA ARG A 22 -2.47 -36.23 -36.78
C ARG A 22 -3.53 -35.26 -36.31
N ALA A 23 -4.03 -35.46 -35.09
CA ALA A 23 -4.83 -34.45 -34.42
C ALA A 23 -3.93 -33.22 -34.34
N ALA A 24 -4.06 -32.33 -35.32
CA ALA A 24 -3.46 -31.03 -35.27
C ALA A 24 -3.91 -30.44 -33.95
N LYS A 25 -2.97 -30.23 -33.02
CA LYS A 25 -3.24 -29.46 -31.81
C LYS A 25 -3.84 -28.16 -32.31
N ARG A 26 -5.13 -27.95 -32.07
CA ARG A 26 -5.78 -26.67 -32.36
C ARG A 26 -4.99 -25.64 -31.55
N CYS A 27 -4.27 -24.75 -32.22
CA CYS A 27 -3.77 -23.55 -31.58
C CYS A 27 -5.02 -22.77 -31.11
N ALA A 28 -5.32 -22.85 -29.83
CA ALA A 28 -6.38 -22.05 -29.22
C ALA A 28 -5.85 -20.62 -29.14
N GLY A 29 -6.43 -19.73 -29.94
CA GLY A 29 -6.29 -18.28 -29.79
C GLY A 29 -7.43 -17.71 -28.95
N PHE A 30 -7.23 -16.52 -28.38
CA PHE A 30 -8.29 -15.79 -27.67
C PHE A 30 -9.37 -15.34 -28.64
N SER A 31 -10.64 -15.51 -28.25
CA SER A 31 -11.76 -14.90 -28.97
C SER A 31 -11.91 -13.43 -28.60
N LEU A 32 -12.47 -12.63 -29.53
CA LEU A 32 -12.83 -11.23 -29.24
C LEU A 32 -13.83 -11.14 -28.08
N LEU A 33 -14.71 -12.13 -27.96
CA LEU A 33 -15.68 -12.22 -26.88
C LEU A 33 -15.01 -12.42 -25.51
N GLU A 34 -14.00 -13.30 -25.41
CA GLU A 34 -13.26 -13.49 -24.16
C GLU A 34 -12.54 -12.22 -23.72
N LEU A 35 -11.91 -11.50 -24.65
CA LEU A 35 -11.27 -10.23 -24.32
C LEU A 35 -12.31 -9.18 -23.86
N ALA A 36 -13.47 -9.12 -24.51
CA ALA A 36 -14.54 -8.21 -24.14
C ALA A 36 -15.07 -8.48 -22.72
N ILE A 37 -15.31 -9.74 -22.37
CA ILE A 37 -15.75 -10.14 -21.03
C ILE A 37 -14.64 -9.88 -20.00
N ALA A 38 -13.39 -10.21 -20.30
CA ALA A 38 -12.26 -9.96 -19.40
C ALA A 38 -12.12 -8.46 -19.08
N MET A 39 -12.18 -7.60 -20.09
CA MET A 39 -12.14 -6.13 -19.90
C MET A 39 -13.34 -5.63 -19.09
N ALA A 40 -14.54 -6.16 -19.31
CA ALA A 40 -15.72 -5.79 -18.54
C ALA A 40 -15.55 -6.08 -17.04
N VAL A 41 -14.98 -7.25 -16.69
CA VAL A 41 -14.68 -7.60 -15.30
C VAL A 41 -13.60 -6.70 -14.71
N LEU A 42 -12.53 -6.40 -15.48
CA LEU A 42 -11.46 -5.51 -15.03
C LEU A 42 -11.98 -4.13 -14.66
N VAL A 43 -12.85 -3.52 -15.49
CA VAL A 43 -13.43 -2.20 -15.20
C VAL A 43 -14.30 -2.22 -13.94
N LEU A 44 -15.09 -3.28 -13.75
CA LEU A 44 -15.90 -3.42 -12.55
C LEU A 44 -15.04 -3.54 -11.28
N MET A 45 -13.95 -4.32 -11.36
CA MET A 45 -13.03 -4.47 -10.23
C MET A 45 -12.30 -3.17 -9.92
N THR A 46 -11.78 -2.46 -10.92
CA THR A 46 -11.02 -1.22 -10.71
C THR A 46 -11.88 -0.11 -10.09
N ALA A 47 -13.18 -0.06 -10.40
CA ALA A 47 -14.11 0.89 -9.82
C ALA A 47 -14.17 0.82 -8.29
N ILE A 48 -14.00 -0.38 -7.70
CA ILE A 48 -14.02 -0.59 -6.24
C ILE A 48 -12.59 -0.62 -5.68
N ALA A 49 -11.62 -1.14 -6.45
CA ALA A 49 -10.24 -1.32 -5.99
C ALA A 49 -9.51 0.00 -5.72
N ILE A 50 -9.72 1.04 -6.54
CA ILE A 50 -9.02 2.33 -6.39
C ILE A 50 -9.40 3.07 -5.08
N PRO A 51 -10.69 3.35 -4.79
CA PRO A 51 -11.03 4.08 -3.57
C PRO A 51 -10.67 3.30 -2.30
N THR A 52 -10.77 1.97 -2.33
CA THR A 52 -10.38 1.12 -1.19
C THR A 52 -8.88 1.14 -0.94
N TYR A 53 -8.07 1.00 -1.99
CA TYR A 53 -6.61 1.09 -1.89
C TYR A 53 -6.15 2.46 -1.34
N ASN A 54 -6.74 3.56 -1.83
CA ASN A 54 -6.42 4.90 -1.33
C ASN A 54 -6.74 5.07 0.16
N GLY A 55 -7.79 4.40 0.67
CA GLY A 55 -8.09 4.37 2.11
C GLY A 55 -6.96 3.75 2.92
N TYR A 56 -6.42 2.60 2.48
CA TYR A 56 -5.31 1.93 3.17
C TYR A 56 -4.03 2.76 3.20
N ILE A 57 -3.72 3.48 2.13
CA ILE A 57 -2.55 4.37 2.10
C ILE A 57 -2.71 5.49 3.12
N LYS A 58 -3.87 6.14 3.17
CA LYS A 58 -4.15 7.20 4.16
C LYS A 58 -4.06 6.70 5.60
N GLU A 59 -4.55 5.51 5.89
CA GLU A 59 -4.39 4.90 7.21
C GLU A 59 -2.90 4.67 7.54
N GLY A 60 -2.11 4.21 6.58
CA GLY A 60 -0.67 4.06 6.74
C GLY A 60 0.06 5.38 7.03
N GLU A 61 -0.30 6.44 6.30
CA GLU A 61 0.23 7.80 6.51
C GLU A 61 -0.11 8.31 7.92
N LEU A 62 -1.36 8.14 8.37
CA LEU A 62 -1.78 8.50 9.73
C LEU A 62 -0.98 7.76 10.81
N GLN A 63 -0.71 6.46 10.62
CA GLN A 63 0.10 5.68 11.56
C GLN A 63 1.57 6.14 11.57
N SER A 64 2.11 6.58 10.43
CA SER A 64 3.46 7.17 10.38
C SER A 64 3.52 8.45 11.21
N ILE A 65 2.53 9.32 11.04
CA ILE A 65 2.46 10.61 11.74
C ILE A 65 2.35 10.43 13.24
N ILE A 66 1.52 9.50 13.70
CA ILE A 66 1.40 9.21 15.14
C ILE A 66 2.77 8.82 15.72
N ARG A 67 3.54 7.99 15.01
CA ARG A 67 4.87 7.57 15.46
C ARG A 67 5.88 8.70 15.44
N GLU A 68 5.88 9.49 14.37
CA GLU A 68 6.76 10.66 14.24
C GLU A 68 6.47 11.70 15.32
N MET A 69 5.20 12.05 15.55
CA MET A 69 4.80 12.97 16.62
C MET A 69 5.20 12.47 18.01
N GLN A 70 5.04 11.17 18.28
CA GLN A 70 5.51 10.59 19.55
C GLN A 70 7.04 10.70 19.71
N GLY A 71 7.78 10.53 18.61
CA GLY A 71 9.22 10.75 18.57
C GLY A 71 9.58 12.20 18.90
N ILE A 72 8.94 13.16 18.23
CA ILE A 72 9.15 14.59 18.44
C ILE A 72 8.79 14.99 19.87
N GLU A 73 7.64 14.53 20.38
CA GLU A 73 7.20 14.79 21.75
C GLU A 73 8.24 14.32 22.78
N LEU A 74 8.80 13.12 22.59
CA LEU A 74 9.86 12.61 23.47
C LEU A 74 11.10 13.50 23.42
N LEU A 75 11.51 13.93 22.23
CA LEU A 75 12.65 14.81 22.04
C LEU A 75 12.44 16.17 22.72
N VAL A 76 11.28 16.79 22.54
CA VAL A 76 10.90 18.07 23.17
C VAL A 76 10.89 17.94 24.70
N LYS A 77 10.34 16.85 25.24
CA LYS A 77 10.33 16.61 26.69
C LYS A 77 11.73 16.37 27.25
N ASN A 78 12.58 15.63 26.55
CA ASN A 78 13.97 15.45 26.96
C ASN A 78 14.70 16.80 26.99
N PHE A 79 14.48 17.66 25.99
CA PHE A 79 15.05 19.01 25.99
C PHE A 79 14.62 19.82 27.22
N TYR A 80 13.36 19.72 27.63
CA TYR A 80 12.87 20.37 28.85
C TYR A 80 13.59 19.87 30.10
N LEU A 81 13.83 18.56 30.23
CA LEU A 81 14.54 18.00 31.38
C LEU A 81 15.98 18.51 31.49
N ASP A 82 16.62 18.84 30.36
CA ASP A 82 18.00 19.31 30.32
C ASP A 82 18.13 20.83 30.49
N ASN A 83 17.12 21.61 30.08
CA ASN A 83 17.19 23.08 29.97
C ASN A 83 16.17 23.83 30.84
N ASP A 84 15.29 23.13 31.57
CA ASP A 84 14.18 23.67 32.35
C ASP A 84 13.26 24.61 31.54
N ARG A 85 13.20 24.42 30.22
CA ARG A 85 12.34 25.17 29.29
C ARG A 85 12.01 24.33 28.07
N TYR A 86 10.88 24.62 27.44
CA TYR A 86 10.59 24.10 26.10
C TYR A 86 11.46 24.80 25.04
N PRO A 87 11.79 24.10 23.93
CA PRO A 87 12.47 24.72 22.80
C PRO A 87 11.59 25.82 22.20
N GLU A 88 12.17 26.90 21.65
CA GLU A 88 11.36 27.93 20.98
C GLU A 88 10.90 27.45 19.59
N THR A 89 11.72 26.58 18.96
CA THR A 89 11.43 25.99 17.65
C THR A 89 11.83 24.52 17.60
N LEU A 90 11.17 23.71 16.76
CA LEU A 90 11.57 22.30 16.54
C LEU A 90 13.00 22.16 16.00
N ALA A 91 13.53 23.22 15.37
CA ALA A 91 14.88 23.25 14.87
C ALA A 91 15.95 23.09 15.97
N GLU A 92 15.63 23.44 17.22
CA GLU A 92 16.55 23.27 18.36
C GLU A 92 16.72 21.81 18.78
N VAL A 93 15.77 20.93 18.46
CA VAL A 93 15.78 19.55 18.94
C VAL A 93 16.08 18.54 17.84
N ASP A 94 15.51 18.72 16.65
CA ASP A 94 15.65 17.71 15.57
C ASP A 94 15.58 18.29 14.14
N GLY A 95 15.43 19.61 13.97
CA GLY A 95 15.42 20.26 12.65
C GLY A 95 14.04 20.35 11.99
N ASN A 96 14.02 20.49 10.66
CA ASN A 96 12.79 20.52 9.86
C ASN A 96 12.32 19.10 9.55
N ILE A 97 11.41 18.57 10.37
CA ILE A 97 10.73 17.30 10.12
C ILE A 97 9.45 17.58 9.33
N ASN A 98 9.26 16.83 8.25
CA ASN A 98 8.06 16.91 7.42
C ASN A 98 7.19 15.68 7.64
N ASP A 99 5.88 15.88 7.58
CA ASP A 99 4.91 14.80 7.56
C ASP A 99 4.93 14.03 6.22
N PRO A 100 4.24 12.88 6.11
CA PRO A 100 4.15 12.09 4.88
C PRO A 100 3.62 12.84 3.65
N TRP A 101 2.92 13.97 3.85
CA TRP A 101 2.40 14.82 2.77
C TRP A 101 3.36 15.94 2.38
N GLY A 102 4.52 16.01 3.03
CA GLY A 102 5.58 16.98 2.74
C GLY A 102 5.42 18.32 3.45
N ASN A 103 4.46 18.45 4.36
CA ASN A 103 4.28 19.66 5.16
C ASN A 103 5.12 19.60 6.44
N PRO A 104 5.73 20.70 6.88
CA PRO A 104 6.47 20.72 8.14
C PRO A 104 5.53 20.57 9.33
N TYR A 105 5.95 19.81 10.35
CA TYR A 105 5.23 19.76 11.63
C TYR A 105 5.15 21.15 12.26
N GLN A 106 3.96 21.49 12.77
CA GLN A 106 3.69 22.75 13.44
C GLN A 106 3.92 22.59 14.93
N TYR A 107 4.64 23.55 15.50
CA TYR A 107 5.01 23.56 16.90
C TYR A 107 4.89 24.96 17.48
N LEU A 108 4.37 25.04 18.71
CA LEU A 108 4.31 26.27 19.49
C LEU A 108 4.53 25.95 20.96
N ALA A 109 5.56 26.52 21.57
CA ALA A 109 5.74 26.46 23.02
C ALA A 109 4.78 27.46 23.69
N ILE A 110 3.89 26.97 24.56
CA ILE A 110 2.88 27.78 25.25
C ILE A 110 3.40 28.17 26.63
N GLU A 111 3.97 27.19 27.35
CA GLU A 111 4.66 27.44 28.60
C GLU A 111 5.96 28.22 28.35
N GLY A 112 6.09 29.39 28.97
CA GLY A 112 7.24 30.28 28.82
C GLY A 112 7.16 31.26 27.64
N GLY A 113 6.24 31.06 26.69
CA GLY A 113 6.05 31.92 25.50
C GLY A 113 5.25 33.21 25.75
N GLY A 114 4.74 33.40 26.96
CA GLY A 114 3.99 34.60 27.35
C GLY A 114 2.66 34.76 26.61
N LYS A 115 2.15 36.00 26.55
CA LYS A 115 0.83 36.29 25.96
C LYS A 115 0.76 36.10 24.44
N GLU A 116 1.92 36.09 23.77
CA GLU A 116 1.99 35.91 22.31
C GLU A 116 1.69 34.46 21.95
N ALA A 117 2.35 33.50 22.63
CA ALA A 117 2.05 32.08 22.47
C ALA A 117 0.61 31.72 22.85
N GLU A 118 0.05 32.36 23.88
CA GLU A 118 -1.36 32.16 24.23
C GLU A 118 -2.32 32.67 23.14
N ASN A 119 -1.95 33.70 22.37
CA ASN A 119 -2.78 34.19 21.26
C ASN A 119 -2.77 33.24 20.06
N ASP A 120 -1.62 32.66 19.77
CA ASP A 120 -1.40 31.78 18.63
C ASP A 120 -1.75 30.31 18.93
N ALA A 121 -1.89 29.95 20.21
CA ALA A 121 -2.31 28.61 20.62
C ALA A 121 -3.68 28.26 20.07
N ARG A 122 -3.89 26.96 19.80
CA ARG A 122 -5.20 26.47 19.38
C ARG A 122 -6.17 26.57 20.55
N LYS A 123 -7.28 27.26 20.32
CA LYS A 123 -8.26 27.59 21.36
C LYS A 123 -9.55 26.81 21.22
N ASP A 124 -10.21 26.59 22.35
CA ASP A 124 -11.56 26.04 22.42
C ASP A 124 -12.63 27.09 22.04
N HIS A 125 -13.90 26.70 22.08
CA HIS A 125 -15.03 27.61 21.81
C HIS A 125 -15.10 28.80 22.78
N ASN A 126 -14.53 28.65 23.97
CA ASN A 126 -14.46 29.66 25.01
C ASN A 126 -13.17 30.50 24.93
N LEU A 127 -12.38 30.35 23.86
CA LEU A 127 -11.13 31.05 23.59
C LEU A 127 -9.97 30.72 24.55
N HIS A 128 -10.06 29.61 25.29
CA HIS A 128 -8.96 29.12 26.12
C HIS A 128 -8.06 28.20 25.29
N PRO A 129 -6.73 28.29 25.43
CA PRO A 129 -5.82 27.32 24.83
C PRO A 129 -6.20 25.89 25.22
N ILE A 130 -6.17 24.98 24.24
CA ILE A 130 -6.49 23.56 24.45
C ILE A 130 -5.36 22.85 25.19
N ASN A 131 -4.11 23.29 24.96
CA ASN A 131 -2.92 22.76 25.61
C ASN A 131 -2.25 23.86 26.45
N SER A 132 -1.62 23.46 27.55
CA SER A 132 -0.88 24.36 28.46
C SER A 132 0.62 24.41 28.17
N ASP A 133 1.18 23.31 27.69
CA ASP A 133 2.63 23.10 27.66
C ASP A 133 3.18 23.54 26.31
N PHE A 134 2.75 22.84 25.25
CA PHE A 134 3.05 23.15 23.87
C PHE A 134 2.00 22.55 22.94
N ASP A 135 1.91 23.10 21.73
CA ASP A 135 1.16 22.53 20.62
C ASP A 135 2.12 21.82 19.67
N LEU A 136 1.77 20.60 19.27
CA LEU A 136 2.44 19.84 18.21
C LEU A 136 1.37 19.19 17.32
N TYR A 137 1.41 19.45 16.02
CA TYR A 137 0.46 18.87 15.06
C TYR A 137 0.98 18.88 13.61
N SER A 138 0.41 18.01 12.76
CA SER A 138 0.55 18.06 11.30
C SER A 138 -0.67 18.80 10.70
N SER A 139 -0.45 19.54 9.62
CA SER A 139 -1.52 20.21 8.87
C SER A 139 -2.37 19.26 8.02
N GLY A 140 -1.96 17.99 7.86
CA GLY A 140 -2.67 17.04 7.02
C GLY A 140 -2.39 17.20 5.53
N ALA A 141 -3.05 16.34 4.74
CA ALA A 141 -3.11 16.38 3.27
C ALA A 141 -4.20 17.33 2.74
#